data_AF-A0A953PTK8-F1
#
_entry.id   AF-A0A953PTK8-F1
#
_cell.length_a   1.000
_cell.length_b   1.000
_cell.length_c   1.000
_cell.angle_alpha   90.00
_cell.angle_beta   90.00
_cell.angle_gamma   90.00
#
_symmetry.space_group_name_H-M   'P 1'
#
loop_
_entity.id
_entity.type
_entity.pdbx_description
1 polymer ?
#
loop_
_entity_poly.entity_id
_entity_poly.type
_entity_poly.pdbx_seq_one_letter_code
_entity_poly.pdbx_strand_id
1 'polypeptide(L)'
;MNTTTPTTRTLFRSFSIAVLLASALILRGHIVGAWQPPANCYDFVTGGGWFTPTQSGTDQANFGFNAGYKNGAPPPPLMGELNYIDHNTGMHVHSTSVDDYNASSCFDAVHDVECADRSFSGTAEVNGVGGYSYIVEVVDDGEPGNVPKGHDRFIITVGGPGLSYHSDSGGAPDAFTPPSDGIDGGNIQIHKSCTANPK
;
A
#
# COMPACT_ATOMS: atom_id res chain seq x y z
N MET A 1 -35.05 -90.56 -40.35
CA MET A 1 -34.42 -91.04 -39.10
C MET A 1 -34.53 -89.93 -38.06
N ASN A 2 -35.56 -90.05 -37.24
CA ASN A 2 -35.53 -90.16 -35.76
C ASN A 2 -35.43 -88.80 -35.05
N THR A 3 -36.55 -88.17 -34.70
CA THR A 3 -37.46 -88.41 -33.55
C THR A 3 -37.03 -87.71 -32.25
N THR A 4 -38.07 -87.16 -31.60
CA THR A 4 -38.26 -86.86 -30.17
C THR A 4 -37.64 -85.59 -29.56
N THR A 5 -38.53 -84.62 -29.31
CA THR A 5 -38.60 -83.75 -28.11
C THR A 5 -38.67 -84.63 -26.85
N PRO A 6 -38.13 -84.25 -25.67
CA PRO A 6 -38.90 -83.37 -24.77
C PRO A 6 -38.12 -82.56 -23.69
N THR A 7 -38.89 -81.70 -23.01
CA THR A 7 -38.85 -81.33 -21.57
C THR A 7 -38.05 -80.12 -21.06
N THR A 8 -38.85 -79.21 -20.51
CA THR A 8 -38.64 -78.12 -19.57
C THR A 8 -37.70 -78.44 -18.39
N ARG A 9 -36.87 -77.47 -17.98
CA ARG A 9 -36.55 -77.23 -16.57
C ARG A 9 -35.96 -75.84 -16.34
N THR A 10 -36.78 -75.00 -15.71
CA THR A 10 -36.46 -73.73 -15.06
C THR A 10 -35.34 -73.92 -14.03
N LEU A 11 -34.35 -73.02 -13.98
CA LEU A 11 -33.59 -72.69 -12.77
C LEU A 11 -32.96 -71.30 -12.93
N PHE A 12 -33.44 -70.36 -12.11
CA PHE A 12 -32.91 -69.01 -11.97
C PHE A 12 -31.44 -69.03 -11.56
N ARG A 13 -30.60 -68.26 -12.26
CA ARG A 13 -29.35 -67.73 -11.73
C ARG A 13 -29.10 -66.33 -12.27
N SER A 14 -29.35 -65.36 -11.40
CA SER A 14 -29.00 -63.95 -11.56
C SER A 14 -27.50 -63.78 -11.74
N PHE A 15 -27.05 -62.94 -12.67
CA PHE A 15 -25.98 -61.96 -12.46
C PHE A 15 -25.98 -60.94 -13.61
N SER A 16 -25.96 -59.67 -13.21
CA SER A 16 -26.18 -58.43 -13.96
C SER A 16 -25.18 -58.14 -15.07
N ILE A 17 -25.60 -57.53 -16.19
CA ILE A 17 -24.79 -56.54 -16.93
C ILE A 17 -25.70 -55.41 -17.42
N ALA A 18 -25.26 -54.19 -17.09
CA ALA A 18 -25.95 -52.91 -17.22
C ALA A 18 -26.19 -52.47 -18.68
N VAL A 19 -27.36 -51.88 -18.93
CA VAL A 19 -27.62 -51.06 -20.11
C VAL A 19 -27.54 -49.59 -19.68
N LEU A 20 -26.48 -48.91 -20.08
CA LEU A 20 -26.37 -47.44 -20.01
C LEU A 20 -26.33 -46.92 -21.44
N LEU A 21 -27.48 -46.44 -21.93
CA LEU A 21 -27.54 -45.63 -23.14
C LEU A 21 -27.34 -44.17 -22.76
N ALA A 22 -26.24 -43.62 -23.25
CA ALA A 22 -25.83 -42.23 -23.08
C ALA A 22 -26.84 -41.28 -23.74
N SER A 23 -27.35 -40.33 -22.97
CA SER A 23 -27.97 -39.12 -23.47
C SER A 23 -27.17 -37.94 -22.94
N ALA A 24 -26.11 -37.54 -23.65
CA ALA A 24 -25.34 -36.35 -23.31
C ALA A 24 -26.15 -35.12 -23.74
N LEU A 25 -26.94 -34.58 -22.81
CA LEU A 25 -27.55 -33.26 -22.96
C LEU A 25 -26.44 -32.21 -22.83
N ILE A 26 -25.93 -31.70 -23.96
CA ILE A 26 -24.96 -30.61 -23.97
C ILE A 26 -25.70 -29.33 -23.56
N LEU A 27 -25.76 -29.05 -22.26
CA LEU A 27 -25.96 -27.68 -21.81
C LEU A 27 -24.70 -26.90 -22.19
N ARG A 28 -24.81 -26.02 -23.18
CA ARG A 28 -23.85 -24.93 -23.33
C ARG A 28 -24.01 -24.02 -22.11
N GLY A 29 -23.22 -24.31 -21.07
CA GLY A 29 -22.95 -23.33 -20.04
C GLY A 29 -22.31 -22.13 -20.71
N HIS A 30 -23.08 -21.06 -20.92
CA HIS A 30 -22.47 -19.78 -21.15
C HIS A 30 -21.66 -19.49 -19.89
N ILE A 31 -20.35 -19.41 -20.03
CA ILE A 31 -19.50 -18.74 -19.06
C ILE A 31 -19.94 -17.27 -19.06
N VAL A 32 -20.97 -16.95 -18.27
CA VAL A 32 -21.16 -15.59 -17.81
C VAL A 32 -19.92 -15.34 -16.98
N GLY A 33 -18.97 -14.59 -17.54
CA GLY A 33 -17.81 -14.13 -16.79
C GLY A 33 -18.36 -13.52 -15.51
N ALA A 34 -18.05 -14.12 -14.36
CA ALA A 34 -18.40 -13.53 -13.09
C ALA A 34 -17.79 -12.13 -13.12
N TRP A 35 -18.64 -11.09 -13.05
CA TRP A 35 -18.17 -9.74 -12.78
C TRP A 35 -17.39 -9.84 -11.48
N GLN A 36 -16.06 -9.91 -11.59
CA GLN A 36 -15.23 -9.75 -10.42
C GLN A 36 -15.54 -8.35 -9.94
N PRO A 37 -15.99 -8.15 -8.68
CA PRO A 37 -16.00 -6.81 -8.14
C PRO A 37 -14.62 -6.23 -8.40
N PRO A 38 -14.52 -4.96 -8.86
CA PRO A 38 -13.23 -4.35 -9.10
C PRO A 38 -12.35 -4.65 -7.90
N ALA A 39 -11.19 -5.26 -8.13
CA ALA A 39 -10.26 -5.56 -7.05
C ALA A 39 -10.13 -4.28 -6.23
N ASN A 40 -10.34 -4.37 -4.91
CA ASN A 40 -10.16 -3.23 -4.03
C ASN A 40 -8.77 -2.68 -4.35
N CYS A 41 -8.73 -1.50 -4.95
CA CYS A 41 -7.49 -0.85 -5.31
C CYS A 41 -7.16 0.11 -4.20
N TYR A 42 -6.17 -0.21 -3.38
CA TYR A 42 -5.67 0.72 -2.36
C TYR A 42 -4.20 1.01 -2.58
N ASP A 43 -3.82 2.26 -2.36
CA ASP A 43 -2.44 2.73 -2.33
C ASP A 43 -2.38 3.85 -1.31
N PHE A 44 -1.98 3.52 -0.08
CA PHE A 44 -1.86 4.49 0.99
C PHE A 44 -0.62 4.21 1.82
N VAL A 45 -0.10 5.25 2.46
CA VAL A 45 1.05 5.15 3.37
C VAL A 45 0.61 5.56 4.76
N THR A 46 1.18 4.89 5.76
CA THR A 46 1.06 5.24 7.17
C THR A 46 2.44 5.35 7.76
N GLY A 47 2.63 6.27 8.70
CA GLY A 47 3.88 6.32 9.41
C GLY A 47 3.75 7.09 10.71
N GLY A 48 4.66 6.81 11.62
CA GLY A 48 4.80 7.55 12.84
C GLY A 48 6.14 7.26 13.48
N GLY A 49 6.74 8.27 14.09
CA GLY A 49 8.08 8.16 14.59
C GLY A 49 8.69 9.46 15.02
N TRP A 50 10.01 9.44 15.10
CA TRP A 50 10.82 10.57 15.50
C TRP A 50 12.20 10.50 14.90
N PHE A 51 12.85 11.66 14.81
CA PHE A 51 14.23 11.78 14.37
C PHE A 51 14.91 13.01 14.97
N THR A 52 16.24 12.97 14.96
CA THR A 52 17.18 14.00 15.34
C THR A 52 18.39 13.95 14.42
N PRO A 53 19.05 15.10 14.13
CA PRO A 53 18.62 16.46 14.43
C PRO A 53 17.51 16.93 13.48
N THR A 54 16.96 18.11 13.75
CA THR A 54 16.11 18.84 12.78
C THR A 54 16.91 19.99 12.15
N GLN A 55 16.34 20.66 11.15
CA GLN A 55 16.91 21.91 10.64
C GLN A 55 16.99 23.02 11.73
N SER A 56 16.14 22.95 12.75
CA SER A 56 16.08 23.94 13.82
C SER A 56 17.07 23.69 14.96
N GLY A 57 17.62 22.47 15.09
CA GLY A 57 18.54 22.14 16.18
C GLY A 57 18.62 20.64 16.50
N THR A 58 19.10 20.33 17.70
CA THR A 58 19.42 18.96 18.14
C THR A 58 18.29 18.24 18.85
N ASP A 59 17.20 18.93 19.19
CA ASP A 59 16.05 18.29 19.82
C ASP A 59 15.22 17.51 18.79
N GLN A 60 14.41 16.59 19.31
CA GLN A 60 13.59 15.67 18.54
C GLN A 60 12.52 16.38 17.70
N ALA A 61 12.22 15.83 16.53
CA ALA A 61 10.93 16.01 15.89
C ALA A 61 10.08 14.74 16.03
N ASN A 62 8.78 14.89 16.24
CA ASN A 62 7.82 13.78 16.13
C ASN A 62 6.94 13.97 14.91
N PHE A 63 6.61 12.87 14.25
CA PHE A 63 5.66 12.86 13.14
C PHE A 63 4.67 11.71 13.27
N GLY A 64 3.49 11.90 12.68
CA GLY A 64 2.48 10.87 12.49
C GLY A 64 1.61 11.24 11.30
N PHE A 65 1.35 10.28 10.42
CA PHE A 65 0.54 10.52 9.23
C PHE A 65 -0.16 9.27 8.70
N ASN A 66 -1.17 9.52 7.89
CA ASN A 66 -1.66 8.59 6.88
C ASN A 66 -2.05 9.37 5.63
N ALA A 67 -1.79 8.84 4.44
CA ALA A 67 -2.17 9.52 3.20
C ALA A 67 -2.34 8.52 2.05
N GLY A 68 -3.31 8.78 1.17
CA GLY A 68 -3.47 8.08 -0.10
C GLY A 68 -4.90 7.59 -0.34
N TYR A 69 -4.99 6.59 -1.21
CA TYR A 69 -6.23 6.04 -1.72
C TYR A 69 -6.61 4.77 -0.94
N LYS A 70 -7.65 4.89 -0.10
CA LYS A 70 -8.21 3.74 0.64
C LYS A 70 -9.48 3.25 -0.05
N ASN A 71 -9.73 1.94 0.05
CA ASN A 71 -10.94 1.20 -0.38
C ASN A 71 -12.16 2.08 -0.73
N GLY A 72 -12.73 1.92 -1.92
CA GLY A 72 -13.92 2.67 -2.35
C GLY A 72 -14.35 2.32 -3.78
N ALA A 73 -15.46 2.90 -4.24
CA ALA A 73 -15.84 2.84 -5.65
C ALA A 73 -14.74 3.52 -6.48
N PRO A 74 -14.23 2.91 -7.57
CA PRO A 74 -13.21 3.55 -8.39
C PRO A 74 -13.70 4.87 -9.03
N PRO A 75 -12.89 5.96 -8.99
CA PRO A 75 -11.62 6.08 -8.27
C PRO A 75 -11.84 6.26 -6.76
N PRO A 76 -11.07 5.55 -5.90
CA PRO A 76 -11.13 5.74 -4.45
C PRO A 76 -10.82 7.20 -4.07
N PRO A 77 -11.43 7.75 -3.00
CA PRO A 77 -11.15 9.10 -2.55
C PRO A 77 -9.72 9.20 -1.99
N LEU A 78 -9.06 10.32 -2.27
CA LEU A 78 -7.83 10.70 -1.60
C LEU A 78 -8.16 11.16 -0.17
N MET A 79 -7.50 10.56 0.82
CA MET A 79 -7.69 10.90 2.23
C MET A 79 -6.35 10.90 2.95
N GLY A 80 -6.28 11.65 4.05
CA GLY A 80 -5.15 11.56 4.96
C GLY A 80 -5.13 12.63 6.01
N GLU A 81 -4.08 12.58 6.82
CA GLU A 81 -3.80 13.48 7.92
C GLU A 81 -2.29 13.46 8.21
N LEU A 82 -1.76 14.59 8.67
CA LEU A 82 -0.40 14.80 9.14
C LEU A 82 -0.43 15.56 10.47
N ASN A 83 0.41 15.10 11.39
CA ASN A 83 0.76 15.80 12.62
C ASN A 83 2.29 15.78 12.78
N TYR A 84 2.92 16.95 12.86
CA TYR A 84 4.37 17.11 13.02
C TYR A 84 4.70 18.14 14.10
N ILE A 85 5.64 17.82 14.99
CA ILE A 85 6.09 18.71 16.06
C ILE A 85 7.62 18.76 16.05
N ASP A 86 8.18 19.95 15.90
CA ASP A 86 9.62 20.21 16.10
C ASP A 86 9.84 20.75 17.52
N HIS A 87 10.45 19.95 18.40
CA HIS A 87 10.65 20.32 19.80
C HIS A 87 11.73 21.40 20.00
N ASN A 88 12.55 21.72 18.99
CA ASN A 88 13.53 22.82 19.09
C ASN A 88 12.82 24.18 19.13
N THR A 89 11.72 24.31 18.38
CA THR A 89 10.97 25.57 18.21
C THR A 89 9.59 25.54 18.86
N GLY A 90 9.09 24.34 19.18
CA GLY A 90 7.69 24.12 19.54
C GLY A 90 6.73 24.24 18.35
N MET A 91 7.25 24.30 17.12
CA MET A 91 6.41 24.41 15.92
C MET A 91 5.58 23.13 15.73
N HIS A 92 4.26 23.30 15.67
CA HIS A 92 3.30 22.24 15.43
C HIS A 92 2.61 22.44 14.09
N VAL A 93 2.78 21.49 13.18
CA VAL A 93 2.14 21.46 11.86
C VAL A 93 1.03 20.42 11.90
N HIS A 94 -0.17 20.82 11.55
CA HIS A 94 -1.34 19.93 11.42
C HIS A 94 -1.97 20.12 10.05
N SER A 95 -2.12 19.05 9.28
CA SER A 95 -2.80 19.13 7.98
C SER A 95 -4.27 19.47 8.17
N THR A 96 -4.81 20.29 7.27
CA THR A 96 -6.26 20.51 7.13
C THR A 96 -6.82 19.85 5.87
N SER A 97 -5.96 19.49 4.92
CA SER A 97 -6.30 18.67 3.75
C SER A 97 -5.11 17.81 3.29
N VAL A 98 -5.42 16.76 2.52
CA VAL A 98 -4.48 16.08 1.63
C VAL A 98 -5.04 16.24 0.22
N ASP A 99 -4.35 17.04 -0.59
CA ASP A 99 -4.82 17.46 -1.91
C ASP A 99 -4.13 16.68 -3.04
N ASP A 100 -2.89 16.23 -2.81
CA ASP A 100 -2.13 15.42 -3.75
C ASP A 100 -1.49 14.20 -3.07
N TYR A 101 -1.38 13.10 -3.83
CA TYR A 101 -0.71 11.87 -3.43
C TYR A 101 -0.08 11.20 -4.65
N ASN A 102 1.23 11.00 -4.60
CA ASN A 102 2.00 10.47 -5.71
C ASN A 102 2.84 9.27 -5.27
N ALA A 103 2.98 8.32 -6.20
CA ALA A 103 3.90 7.21 -6.07
C ALA A 103 5.09 7.45 -7.00
N SER A 104 6.31 7.41 -6.44
CA SER A 104 7.52 7.23 -7.23
C SER A 104 8.14 5.88 -6.90
N SER A 105 9.03 5.39 -7.77
CA SER A 105 9.74 4.13 -7.53
C SER A 105 11.18 4.45 -7.20
N CYS A 106 11.56 4.30 -5.94
CA CYS A 106 12.95 4.35 -5.51
C CYS A 106 13.56 2.96 -5.70
N PHE A 107 13.75 2.58 -6.95
CA PHE A 107 14.56 1.41 -7.27
C PHE A 107 16.01 1.87 -7.21
N ASP A 108 16.66 1.61 -6.07
CA ASP A 108 18.11 1.68 -5.91
C ASP A 108 18.67 3.12 -5.78
N ALA A 109 19.28 3.41 -4.65
CA ALA A 109 20.14 4.56 -4.37
C ALA A 109 21.39 4.70 -5.28
N VAL A 110 21.37 4.02 -6.43
CA VAL A 110 22.47 3.96 -7.41
C VAL A 110 22.44 5.13 -8.40
N HIS A 111 21.51 6.07 -8.28
CA HIS A 111 21.52 7.28 -9.11
C HIS A 111 21.27 8.52 -8.25
N ASP A 112 22.05 9.58 -8.48
CA ASP A 112 22.06 10.95 -7.90
C ASP A 112 20.70 11.68 -7.90
N VAL A 113 19.61 11.02 -7.52
CA VAL A 113 18.25 11.54 -7.51
C VAL A 113 17.67 11.21 -6.16
N GLU A 114 17.51 12.23 -5.31
CA GLU A 114 16.66 12.11 -4.13
C GLU A 114 15.30 11.57 -4.56
N CYS A 115 14.89 10.45 -3.98
CA CYS A 115 13.68 9.74 -4.35
C CYS A 115 12.83 9.45 -3.11
N ALA A 116 11.52 9.61 -3.25
CA ALA A 116 10.51 9.24 -2.27
C ALA A 116 9.58 8.17 -2.84
N ASP A 117 9.31 7.10 -2.10
CA ASP A 117 8.35 6.08 -2.54
C ASP A 117 6.94 6.66 -2.61
N ARG A 118 6.61 7.52 -1.65
CA ARG A 118 5.36 8.28 -1.63
C ARG A 118 5.62 9.74 -1.30
N SER A 119 4.88 10.61 -1.97
CA SER A 119 4.77 12.01 -1.58
C SER A 119 3.30 12.41 -1.47
N PHE A 120 3.01 13.30 -0.53
CA PHE A 120 1.69 13.87 -0.38
C PHE A 120 1.76 15.30 0.13
N SER A 121 0.79 16.11 -0.26
CA SER A 121 0.77 17.53 0.07
C SER A 121 -0.64 18.03 0.27
N GLY A 122 -0.75 19.17 0.93
CA GLY A 122 -2.03 19.84 1.13
C GLY A 122 -1.88 21.11 1.94
N THR A 123 -3.02 21.60 2.44
CA THR A 123 -3.08 22.76 3.32
C THR A 123 -2.88 22.37 4.79
N ALA A 124 -2.32 23.28 5.58
CA ALA A 124 -2.02 23.06 6.99
C ALA A 124 -2.26 24.31 7.85
N GLU A 125 -2.39 24.03 9.15
CA GLU A 125 -2.21 25.00 10.21
C GLU A 125 -0.81 24.84 10.81
N VAL A 126 -0.17 25.97 11.15
CA VAL A 126 1.04 26.01 11.96
C VAL A 126 0.71 26.71 13.27
N ASN A 127 0.91 26.02 14.38
CA ASN A 127 0.56 26.48 15.72
C ASN A 127 -0.93 26.92 15.82
N GLY A 128 -1.82 26.20 15.15
CA GLY A 128 -3.26 26.49 15.10
C GLY A 128 -3.65 27.69 14.22
N VAL A 129 -2.72 28.22 13.42
CA VAL A 129 -2.98 29.31 12.47
C VAL A 129 -2.93 28.76 11.05
N GLY A 130 -4.02 28.94 10.30
CA GLY A 130 -4.10 28.51 8.90
C GLY A 130 -3.34 29.41 7.92
N GLY A 131 -3.30 28.98 6.65
CA GLY A 131 -2.64 29.70 5.56
C GLY A 131 -1.31 29.10 5.13
N TYR A 132 -0.98 27.90 5.61
CA TYR A 132 0.23 27.18 5.26
C TYR A 132 -0.09 26.02 4.31
N SER A 133 0.93 25.58 3.59
CA SER A 133 0.93 24.36 2.79
C SER A 133 2.11 23.50 3.18
N TYR A 134 1.97 22.19 3.02
CA TYR A 134 3.04 21.25 3.31
C TYR A 134 3.23 20.25 2.17
N ILE A 135 4.44 19.70 2.10
CA ILE A 135 4.79 18.52 1.31
C ILE A 135 5.46 17.55 2.27
N VAL A 136 5.05 16.29 2.24
CA VAL A 136 5.73 15.19 2.90
C VAL A 136 6.19 14.20 1.86
N GLU A 137 7.42 13.73 2.02
CA GLU A 137 8.05 12.70 1.20
C GLU A 137 8.55 11.59 2.12
N VAL A 138 8.29 10.34 1.75
CA VAL A 138 8.63 9.18 2.57
C VAL A 138 9.22 8.03 1.76
N VAL A 139 10.14 7.31 2.39
CA VAL A 139 10.74 6.07 1.91
C VAL A 139 10.44 4.98 2.97
N ASP A 140 10.07 3.80 2.49
CA ASP A 140 9.82 2.60 3.31
C ASP A 140 10.89 1.55 2.92
N ASP A 141 11.95 1.43 3.73
CA ASP A 141 13.16 0.66 3.38
C ASP A 141 13.32 -0.63 4.22
N GLY A 142 12.21 -1.24 4.63
CA GLY A 142 12.17 -2.57 5.26
C GLY A 142 12.15 -2.57 6.78
N GLU A 143 11.81 -3.74 7.37
CA GLU A 143 11.43 -3.81 8.78
C GLU A 143 12.49 -4.43 9.72
N PRO A 144 12.63 -3.91 10.96
CA PRO A 144 12.00 -2.69 11.49
C PRO A 144 12.59 -1.42 10.83
N GLY A 145 11.77 -0.42 10.54
CA GLY A 145 12.15 0.80 9.80
C GLY A 145 13.17 1.74 10.45
N ASN A 146 13.86 1.28 11.52
CA ASN A 146 14.91 2.01 12.22
C ASN A 146 16.16 1.16 12.55
N VAL A 147 16.38 0.02 11.88
CA VAL A 147 17.60 -0.78 12.06
C VAL A 147 18.63 -0.42 10.98
N PRO A 148 19.92 -0.79 11.12
CA PRO A 148 20.98 -0.51 10.12
C PRO A 148 20.76 -1.09 8.69
N LYS A 149 19.58 -1.65 8.42
CA LYS A 149 19.12 -2.23 7.14
C LYS A 149 17.65 -1.89 6.84
N GLY A 150 17.06 -0.98 7.59
CA GLY A 150 15.69 -0.50 7.44
C GLY A 150 15.67 0.96 7.83
N HIS A 151 15.99 1.85 6.90
CA HIS A 151 16.05 3.29 7.17
C HIS A 151 14.87 3.97 6.48
N ASP A 152 13.70 3.91 7.12
CA ASP A 152 12.60 4.73 6.70
C ASP A 152 13.03 6.20 6.74
N ARG A 153 12.67 6.95 5.70
CA ARG A 153 12.96 8.39 5.60
C ARG A 153 11.66 9.17 5.67
N PHE A 154 11.66 10.25 6.43
CA PHE A 154 10.60 11.22 6.49
C PHE A 154 11.17 12.61 6.21
N ILE A 155 10.62 13.27 5.20
CA ILE A 155 10.93 14.65 4.84
C ILE A 155 9.65 15.46 4.95
N ILE A 156 9.74 16.65 5.52
CA ILE A 156 8.66 17.63 5.51
C ILE A 156 9.18 18.99 5.03
N THR A 157 8.44 19.60 4.12
CA THR A 157 8.60 21.00 3.73
C THR A 157 7.31 21.75 4.04
N VAL A 158 7.42 22.90 4.70
CA VAL A 158 6.27 23.76 5.04
C VAL A 158 6.52 25.17 4.55
N GLY A 159 5.53 25.74 3.87
CA GLY A 159 5.57 27.10 3.36
C GLY A 159 4.30 27.86 3.70
N GLY A 160 4.42 29.18 3.84
CA GLY A 160 3.27 30.06 4.08
C GLY A 160 3.70 31.44 4.59
N PRO A 161 2.76 32.22 5.16
CA PRO A 161 3.03 33.56 5.67
C PRO A 161 4.24 33.59 6.61
N GLY A 162 5.35 34.16 6.13
CA GLY A 162 6.58 34.35 6.91
C GLY A 162 7.31 33.06 7.30
N LEU A 163 6.92 31.89 6.78
CA LEU A 163 7.53 30.59 7.10
C LEU A 163 8.04 29.91 5.84
N SER A 164 9.29 29.47 5.91
CA SER A 164 9.88 28.48 5.02
C SER A 164 10.63 27.50 5.92
N TYR A 165 10.16 26.27 5.98
CA TYR A 165 10.69 25.24 6.88
C TYR A 165 10.94 23.96 6.08
N HIS A 166 12.06 23.31 6.36
CA HIS A 166 12.40 22.01 5.78
C HIS A 166 13.07 21.14 6.83
N SER A 167 12.65 19.90 6.96
CA SER A 167 13.33 18.93 7.83
C SER A 167 13.33 17.57 7.17
N ASP A 168 14.47 16.88 7.29
CA ASP A 168 14.74 15.59 6.69
C ASP A 168 15.36 14.69 7.76
N SER A 169 14.77 13.52 7.97
CA SER A 169 15.35 12.52 8.88
C SER A 169 16.65 11.93 8.34
N GLY A 170 16.93 12.09 7.05
CA GLY A 170 17.99 11.35 6.36
C GLY A 170 17.59 9.88 6.15
N GLY A 171 18.54 9.00 5.82
CA GLY A 171 18.27 7.56 5.64
C GLY A 171 18.22 7.07 4.20
N ALA A 172 18.07 7.97 3.23
CA ALA A 172 18.21 7.55 1.85
C ALA A 172 19.68 7.16 1.61
N PRO A 173 19.96 5.93 1.13
CA PRO A 173 21.31 5.64 0.67
C PRO A 173 21.60 6.61 -0.49
N ASP A 174 22.80 7.15 -0.51
CA ASP A 174 23.39 7.66 -1.74
C ASP A 174 24.65 6.83 -2.03
N ALA A 175 25.14 6.84 -3.27
CA ALA A 175 26.25 6.00 -3.69
C ALA A 175 27.60 6.29 -2.98
N PHE A 176 27.69 7.37 -2.20
CA PHE A 176 28.94 7.91 -1.65
C PHE A 176 28.93 8.11 -0.13
N THR A 177 27.77 8.08 0.51
CA THR A 177 27.57 8.32 1.93
C THR A 177 26.89 7.08 2.53
N PRO A 178 27.42 6.48 3.61
CA PRO A 178 26.65 5.52 4.39
C PRO A 178 25.27 6.15 4.69
N PRO A 179 24.16 5.39 4.64
CA PRO A 179 22.86 5.93 5.00
C PRO A 179 23.02 6.72 6.30
N SER A 180 22.65 8.00 6.32
CA SER A 180 22.47 8.65 7.61
C SER A 180 21.39 7.85 8.35
N ASP A 181 21.46 7.73 9.67
CA ASP A 181 20.41 7.02 10.40
C ASP A 181 19.08 7.73 10.07
N GLY A 182 18.13 7.04 9.42
CA GLY A 182 16.87 7.63 8.94
C GLY A 182 15.98 8.11 10.08
N ILE A 183 14.79 7.55 10.23
CA ILE A 183 14.07 7.78 11.48
C ILE A 183 14.80 7.06 12.62
N ASP A 184 15.04 7.77 13.73
CA ASP A 184 15.69 7.19 14.92
C ASP A 184 14.78 6.17 15.64
N GLY A 185 13.46 6.34 15.48
CA GLY A 185 12.48 5.36 15.93
C GLY A 185 11.11 5.60 15.36
N GLY A 186 10.33 4.52 15.26
CA GLY A 186 9.04 4.51 14.59
C GLY A 186 9.03 3.53 13.42
N ASN A 187 8.09 3.73 12.51
CA ASN A 187 7.95 2.92 11.30
C ASN A 187 7.08 3.66 10.27
N ILE A 188 7.41 3.50 8.99
CA ILE A 188 6.64 3.90 7.81
C ILE A 188 6.27 2.63 7.05
N GLN A 189 5.06 2.58 6.52
CA GLN A 189 4.53 1.41 5.82
C GLN A 189 3.68 1.83 4.64
N ILE A 190 3.99 1.27 3.48
CA ILE A 190 3.21 1.46 2.28
C ILE A 190 2.28 0.28 2.05
N HIS A 191 0.98 0.56 2.02
CA HIS A 191 -0.09 -0.40 1.84
C HIS A 191 -0.59 -0.33 0.40
N LYS A 192 -0.35 -1.38 -0.39
CA LYS A 192 -0.81 -1.45 -1.79
C LYS A 192 -1.64 -2.70 -2.07
N SER A 193 -2.70 -2.56 -2.84
CA SER A 193 -3.34 -3.65 -3.59
C SER A 193 -3.72 -3.13 -4.97
N CYS A 194 -2.82 -3.26 -5.92
CA CYS A 194 -3.10 -3.15 -7.34
C CYS A 194 -1.79 -3.39 -8.09
N THR A 195 -1.84 -4.15 -9.18
CA THR A 195 -0.68 -4.38 -10.06
C THR A 195 -0.36 -3.13 -10.93
N ALA A 196 -1.15 -2.05 -10.81
CA ALA A 196 -0.91 -0.76 -11.46
C ALA A 196 -1.58 0.39 -10.69
N ASN A 197 -0.86 1.51 -10.53
CA ASN A 197 -1.34 2.73 -9.89
C ASN A 197 -2.50 3.35 -10.71
N PRO A 198 -3.69 3.66 -10.13
CA PRO A 198 -4.69 4.45 -10.82
C PRO A 198 -4.15 5.88 -10.98
N LYS A 199 -3.65 6.17 -12.18
CA LYS A 199 -3.29 7.52 -12.62
C LYS A 199 -4.52 8.40 -12.79
#